data_AF-A0AA88ZLG2-F1
#
_entry.id   AF-A0AA88ZLG2-F1
#
_cell.length_a   1.000
_cell.length_b   1.000
_cell.length_c   1.000
_cell.angle_alpha   90.00
_cell.angle_beta   90.00
_cell.angle_gamma   90.00
#
_symmetry.space_group_name_H-M   'P 1'
#
loop_
_entity.id
_entity.type
_entity.pdbx_description
1 polymer ?
#
loop_
_entity_poly.entity_id
_entity_poly.type
_entity_poly.pdbx_seq_one_letter_code
_entity_poly.pdbx_strand_id
1 'polypeptide(L)' 'MEDKTIVCKDCGSEFVFTKGEQEFYKEKGFENDPVRCPECRQKRKQQRNNRNFNR' A
#
# COMPACT_ATOMS: atom_id res chain seq x y z
N MET A 1 -2.87 -2.67 18.57
CA MET A 1 -1.93 -2.59 17.44
C MET A 1 -1.31 -1.23 17.48
N GLU A 2 0.02 -1.18 17.45
CA GLU A 2 0.80 0.05 17.42
C GLU A 2 1.15 0.38 15.97
N ASP A 3 1.52 1.64 15.72
CA ASP A 3 1.98 2.07 14.41
C ASP A 3 3.31 1.41 14.08
N LYS A 4 3.44 0.86 12.87
CA LYS A 4 4.65 0.16 12.43
C LYS A 4 5.26 0.88 11.25
N THR A 5 6.53 1.22 11.31
CA THR A 5 7.24 1.72 10.14
C THR A 5 7.70 0.55 9.27
N ILE A 6 7.36 0.56 7.99
CA ILE A 6 7.70 -0.47 7.02
C ILE A 6 8.48 0.16 5.87
N VAL A 7 9.48 -0.55 5.34
CA VAL A 7 10.25 -0.11 4.17
C VAL A 7 9.56 -0.57 2.88
N CYS A 8 9.31 0.36 1.97
CA CYS A 8 8.73 0.06 0.66
C CYS A 8 9.71 -0.76 -0.19
N LYS A 9 9.28 -1.93 -0.68
CA LYS A 9 10.10 -2.79 -1.54
C LYS A 9 10.38 -2.21 -2.93
N ASP A 10 9.56 -1.28 -3.42
CA ASP A 10 9.73 -0.68 -4.75
C ASP A 10 10.63 0.57 -4.73
N CYS A 11 10.50 1.44 -3.72
CA CYS A 11 11.25 2.71 -3.67
C CYS A 11 12.22 2.85 -2.48
N GLY A 12 12.25 1.89 -1.55
CA GLY A 12 13.11 1.93 -0.36
C GLY A 12 12.71 2.95 0.69
N SER A 13 11.65 3.74 0.47
CA SER A 13 11.18 4.72 1.45
C SER A 13 10.46 4.06 2.61
N GLU A 14 10.67 4.59 3.81
CA GLU A 14 9.92 4.23 5.00
C GLU A 14 8.53 4.83 4.97
N PHE A 15 7.52 4.07 5.36
CA PHE A 15 6.15 4.55 5.53
C PHE A 15 5.53 3.95 6.78
N VAL A 16 4.61 4.70 7.39
CA VAL A 16 3.93 4.29 8.61
C VAL A 16 2.71 3.46 8.25
N PHE A 17 2.69 2.21 8.69
CA PHE A 17 1.52 1.34 8.70
C PHE A 17 0.79 1.53 10.02
N THR A 18 -0.16 2.46 10.00
CA THR A 18 -0.88 2.89 11.19
C THR A 18 -1.80 1.79 11.74
N LYS A 19 -2.18 1.88 13.01
CA LYS A 19 -3.19 0.99 13.61
C LYS A 19 -4.48 0.93 12.78
N GLY A 20 -4.97 2.08 12.30
CA GLY A 20 -6.20 2.14 11.50
C GLY A 20 -6.06 1.42 10.15
N GLU A 21 -4.90 1.52 9.49
CA GLU A 21 -4.64 0.74 8.28
C GLU A 21 -4.53 -0.76 8.58
N GLN A 22 -3.96 -1.16 9.72
CA GLN A 22 -3.90 -2.55 10.15
C GLN A 22 -5.30 -3.13 10.40
N GLU A 23 -6.17 -2.37 11.05
CA GLU A 23 -7.58 -2.74 11.27
C GLU A 23 -8.32 -2.88 9.93
N PHE A 24 -8.16 -1.92 9.01
CA PHE A 24 -8.73 -2.00 7.67
C PHE A 24 -8.24 -3.23 6.89
N TYR A 25 -6.95 -3.56 6.98
CA TYR A 25 -6.38 -4.75 6.33
C TYR A 25 -6.99 -6.03 6.90
N LYS A 26 -7.12 -6.12 8.22
CA LYS A 26 -7.75 -7.25 8.90
C LYS A 26 -9.23 -7.40 8.55
N GLU A 27 -10.00 -6.31 8.55
CA GLU A 27 -11.42 -6.32 8.17
C GLU A 27 -11.64 -6.78 6.73
N LYS A 28 -10.67 -6.50 5.85
CA LYS A 28 -10.68 -6.98 4.46
C LYS A 28 -10.20 -8.42 4.30
N GLY A 29 -9.75 -9.08 5.36
CA GLY A 29 -9.20 -10.44 5.33
C GLY A 29 -7.77 -10.51 4.79
N PHE A 30 -7.02 -9.40 4.83
CA PHE A 30 -5.60 -9.42 4.50
C PHE A 30 -4.79 -9.79 5.74
N GLU A 31 -4.15 -10.96 5.71
CA GLU A 31 -3.26 -11.44 6.77
C GLU A 31 -1.83 -10.87 6.66
N ASN A 32 -1.49 -10.31 5.49
CA ASN A 32 -0.14 -9.84 5.19
C ASN A 32 -0.01 -8.32 5.31
N ASP A 33 1.13 -7.89 5.86
CA ASP A 33 1.50 -6.49 5.95
C ASP A 33 1.78 -5.90 4.55
N PRO A 34 1.50 -4.60 4.34
CA PRO A 34 1.79 -3.95 3.07
C PRO A 34 3.30 -3.86 2.83
N VAL A 35 3.74 -4.32 1.66
CA VAL A 35 5.16 -4.26 1.23
C VAL A 35 5.48 -3.01 0.41
N ARG A 36 4.49 -2.15 0.16
CA ARG A 36 4.60 -0.97 -0.69
C ARG A 36 3.96 0.23 -0.01
N CYS A 37 4.63 1.38 -0.08
CA CYS A 37 4.09 2.63 0.41
C CYS A 37 2.83 3.06 -0.38
N PRO A 38 1.99 3.93 0.20
CA PRO A 38 0.80 4.48 -0.46
C PRO A 38 1.10 5.07 -1.83
N GLU A 39 2.22 5.78 -1.99
CA GLU A 39 2.60 6.39 -3.27
C GLU A 39 2.87 5.35 -4.36
N CYS A 40 3.63 4.30 -4.07
CA CYS A 40 3.90 3.22 -5.04
C CYS A 40 2.62 2.46 -5.39
N ARG A 41 1.72 2.26 -4.41
CA ARG A 41 0.39 1.68 -4.66
C ARG A 41 -0.44 2.56 -5.60
N GLN A 42 -0.45 3.88 -5.36
CA GLN A 42 -1.17 4.85 -6.18
C GLN A 42 -0.59 4.96 -7.59
N LYS A 43 0.74 5.07 -7.74
CA LYS A 43 1.44 5.09 -9.04
C LYS A 43 1.10 3.86 -9.88
N ARG A 44 1.10 2.66 -9.29
CA ARG A 44 0.68 1.43 -9.98
C ARG A 44 -0.79 1.45 -10.38
N LYS A 45 -1.68 1.95 -9.51
CA LYS A 45 -3.12 2.09 -9.83
C LYS A 45 -3.33 3.05 -11.00
N GLN A 46 -2.62 4.18 -11.01
CA GLN A 46 -2.69 5.18 -12.07
C GLN A 46 -2.17 4.65 -13.41
N GLN A 47 -1.05 3.92 -13.41
CA GLN A 47 -0.53 3.27 -14.63
C GLN A 47 -1.52 2.26 -15.23
N ARG A 48 -2.24 1.51 -14.39
CA ARG A 48 -3.28 0.57 -14.85
C ARG A 48 -4.47 1.31 -15.47
N ASN A 49 -4.91 2.41 -14.86
CA ASN A 49 -6.01 3.21 -15.39
C ASN A 49 -5.67 3.86 -16.73
N ASN A 50 -4.44 4.34 -16.90
CA ASN A 50 -3.99 4.97 -18.14
C ASN A 50 -3.96 3.99 -19.33
N ARG A 51 -3.64 2.71 -19.08
CA ARG A 51 -3.68 1.67 -20.12
C ARG A 51 -5.09 1.34 -20.62
N ASN A 52 -6.12 1.55 -19.80
CA ASN A 52 -7.49 1.21 -20.17
C ASN A 52 -8.19 2.32 -20.96
N PHE A 53 -7.69 3.56 -20.88
CA PHE A 53 -8.19 4.69 -21.66
C PHE A 53 -7.65 4.72 -23.10
N ASN A 54 -6.52 4.03 -23.34
CA ASN A 54 -5.83 4.00 -24.63
C ASN A 54 -6.10 2.70 -25.42
N ARG A 55 -7.22 2.03 -25.14
CA ARG A 55 -7.72 0.83 -25.83
C ARG A 55 -9.02 1.13 -26.55
#